data_AF-A0A1F6GCI7-F1
#
_entry.id   AF-A0A1F6GCI7-F1
#
_cell.length_a   1.000
_cell.length_b   1.000
_cell.length_c   1.000
_cell.angle_alpha   90.00
_cell.angle_beta   90.00
_cell.angle_gamma   90.00
#
_symmetry.space_group_name_H-M   'P 1'
#
loop_
_entity.id
_entity.type
_entity.pdbx_description
1 polymer ?
#
loop_
_entity_poly.entity_id
_entity_poly.type
_entity_poly.pdbx_seq_one_letter_code
_entity_poly.pdbx_strand_id
1 'polypeptide(L)'
;NTRNFSQKINKKMKKAALFSCLSDKAKQKTLMLLDKLELTETKTKEFAKIILNLKNILNLKEKKTGTVDSKKTKPAEKKNLKDYSLSLLVVASENVSRLSKTGRNIPGVKIIGANSLNVVDLLHYKNLLMLEDSLPVIEKTYLTNK
;
A
#
# COMPACT_ATOMS: atom_id res chain seq x y z
N ASN A 1 -2.96 -38.65 0.11
CA ASN A 1 -4.04 -38.13 -0.76
C ASN A 1 -3.72 -36.67 -1.10
N THR A 2 -3.21 -36.37 -2.29
CA THR A 2 -2.76 -35.02 -2.67
C THR A 2 -3.71 -34.42 -3.70
N ARG A 3 -4.76 -33.74 -3.20
CA ARG A 3 -5.68 -32.98 -4.06
C ARG A 3 -4.99 -31.71 -4.56
N ASN A 4 -5.01 -31.48 -5.87
CA ASN A 4 -4.50 -30.26 -6.49
C ASN A 4 -5.64 -29.23 -6.63
N PHE A 5 -5.49 -28.06 -6.02
CA PHE A 5 -6.46 -26.95 -6.04
C PHE A 5 -6.04 -25.77 -6.94
N SER A 6 -4.99 -25.93 -7.74
CA SER A 6 -4.52 -24.90 -8.65
C SER A 6 -5.55 -24.63 -9.75
N GLN A 7 -5.87 -23.36 -9.97
CA GLN A 7 -6.73 -22.92 -11.08
C GLN A 7 -5.91 -22.14 -12.11
N LYS A 8 -5.97 -22.60 -13.36
CA LYS A 8 -5.30 -21.93 -14.48
C LYS A 8 -6.12 -20.73 -14.93
N ILE A 9 -5.51 -19.55 -14.95
CA ILE A 9 -6.12 -18.32 -15.47
C ILE A 9 -5.31 -17.85 -16.69
N ASN A 10 -6.00 -17.47 -17.76
CA ASN A 10 -5.37 -16.96 -18.98
C ASN A 10 -4.65 -15.62 -18.75
N LYS A 11 -3.47 -15.44 -19.35
CA LYS A 11 -2.65 -14.23 -19.20
C LYS A 11 -3.40 -12.96 -19.62
N LYS A 12 -4.17 -13.02 -20.71
CA LYS A 12 -4.99 -11.89 -21.19
C LYS A 12 -6.03 -11.47 -20.15
N MET A 13 -6.70 -12.43 -19.53
CA MET A 13 -7.69 -12.17 -18.47
C MET A 13 -7.03 -11.55 -17.24
N LYS A 14 -5.85 -12.04 -16.82
CA LYS A 14 -5.10 -11.44 -15.70
C LYS A 14 -4.75 -9.97 -15.96
N LYS A 15 -4.27 -9.67 -17.17
CA LYS A 15 -3.92 -8.29 -17.59
C LYS A 15 -5.15 -7.38 -17.58
N ALA A 16 -6.28 -7.84 -18.15
CA ALA A 16 -7.53 -7.09 -18.13
C ALA A 16 -8.04 -6.81 -16.70
N ALA A 17 -8.00 -7.82 -15.83
CA ALA A 17 -8.40 -7.66 -14.43
C ALA A 17 -7.51 -6.65 -13.68
N LEU A 18 -6.21 -6.65 -13.94
CA LEU A 18 -5.27 -5.70 -13.33
C LEU A 18 -5.61 -4.25 -13.70
N PHE A 19 -5.82 -3.97 -15.00
CA PHE A 19 -6.23 -2.64 -15.45
C PHE A 19 -7.61 -2.23 -14.92
N SER A 20 -8.55 -3.17 -14.86
CA SER A 20 -9.86 -2.92 -14.26
C SER A 20 -9.73 -2.49 -12.80
N CYS A 21 -8.89 -3.17 -12.01
CA CYS A 21 -8.65 -2.82 -10.62
C CYS A 21 -7.97 -1.45 -10.47
N LEU A 22 -6.97 -1.15 -11.31
CA LEU A 22 -6.30 0.16 -11.30
C LEU A 22 -7.27 1.29 -11.66
N SER A 23 -8.11 1.07 -12.67
CA SER A 23 -9.16 2.03 -13.06
C SER A 23 -10.16 2.25 -11.92
N ASP A 24 -10.59 1.19 -11.25
CA ASP A 24 -11.51 1.29 -10.11
C ASP A 24 -10.89 2.09 -8.95
N LYS A 25 -9.62 1.86 -8.62
CA LYS A 25 -8.90 2.66 -7.60
C LYS A 25 -8.79 4.14 -7.96
N ALA A 26 -8.51 4.44 -9.23
CA ALA A 26 -8.48 5.81 -9.71
C ALA A 26 -9.86 6.47 -9.58
N LYS A 27 -10.93 5.77 -9.97
CA LYS A 27 -12.33 6.25 -9.81
C LYS A 27 -12.69 6.51 -8.35
N GLN A 28 -12.26 5.64 -7.44
CA GLN A 28 -12.51 5.75 -6.01
C GLN A 28 -11.60 6.77 -5.30
N LYS A 29 -10.68 7.43 -6.01
CA LYS A 29 -9.67 8.35 -5.45
C LYS A 29 -8.83 7.72 -4.33
N THR A 30 -8.61 6.40 -4.41
CA THR A 30 -7.78 5.62 -3.47
C THR A 30 -6.38 5.32 -4.02
N LEU A 31 -6.13 5.71 -5.26
CA LEU A 31 -4.82 5.70 -5.92
C LEU A 31 -4.14 7.07 -5.74
N MET A 32 -2.90 7.07 -5.25
CA MET A 32 -2.08 8.25 -5.02
C MET A 32 -0.69 8.07 -5.61
N LEU A 33 -0.15 9.14 -6.18
CA LEU A 33 1.22 9.19 -6.70
C LEU A 33 2.09 10.01 -5.74
N LEU A 34 3.33 9.56 -5.54
CA LEU A 34 4.33 10.24 -4.73
C LEU A 34 5.63 10.35 -5.53
N ASP A 35 6.20 11.54 -5.64
CA ASP A 35 7.39 11.77 -6.45
C ASP A 35 8.57 10.89 -5.98
N LYS A 36 8.90 10.97 -4.69
CA LYS A 36 10.01 10.22 -4.12
C LYS A 36 9.78 9.87 -2.65
N LEU A 37 10.28 8.70 -2.25
CA LEU A 37 10.31 8.28 -0.85
C LEU A 37 11.75 7.92 -0.47
N GLU A 38 12.44 8.90 0.11
CA GLU A 38 13.80 8.73 0.62
C GLU A 38 13.76 8.42 2.12
N LEU A 39 14.37 7.30 2.50
CA LEU A 39 14.65 6.96 3.89
C LEU A 39 16.16 6.89 4.02
N THR A 40 16.74 7.78 4.83
CA THR A 40 18.18 7.78 5.13
C THR A 40 18.58 6.51 5.88
N GLU A 41 17.67 5.97 6.69
CA GLU A 41 17.86 4.74 7.43
C GLU A 41 16.70 3.76 7.24
N THR A 42 16.97 2.47 7.41
CA THR A 42 15.93 1.42 7.35
C THR A 42 15.15 1.32 8.66
N LYS A 43 14.60 2.43 9.14
CA LYS A 43 13.85 2.51 10.41
C LYS A 43 12.33 2.55 10.17
N THR A 44 11.64 1.58 10.75
CA THR A 44 10.16 1.47 10.76
C THR A 44 9.48 2.69 11.39
N LYS A 45 10.14 3.32 12.37
CA LYS A 45 9.64 4.53 13.06
C LYS A 45 9.55 5.75 12.12
N GLU A 46 10.51 5.93 11.24
CA GLU A 46 10.52 7.05 10.29
C GLU A 46 9.43 6.85 9.24
N PHE A 47 9.34 5.65 8.70
CA PHE A 47 8.26 5.29 7.77
C PHE A 47 6.87 5.45 8.41
N ALA A 48 6.70 5.08 9.67
CA ALA A 48 5.44 5.28 10.40
C ALA A 48 5.07 6.76 10.57
N LYS A 49 6.07 7.64 10.80
CA LYS A 49 5.85 9.10 10.86
C LYS A 49 5.37 9.63 9.50
N ILE A 50 5.98 9.19 8.40
CA ILE A 50 5.59 9.60 7.04
C ILE A 50 4.13 9.22 6.78
N ILE A 51 3.75 7.96 7.07
CA ILE A 51 2.35 7.51 6.87
C ILE A 51 1.38 8.34 7.73
N LEU A 52 1.75 8.67 8.97
CA LEU A 52 0.92 9.48 9.85
C LEU A 52 0.73 10.90 9.29
N ASN A 53 1.76 11.48 8.69
CA ASN A 53 1.67 12.78 8.03
C ASN A 53 0.75 12.73 6.79
N LEU A 54 0.77 11.61 6.06
CA LEU A 54 -0.06 11.37 4.89
C LEU A 54 -1.49 10.91 5.22
N LYS A 55 -1.86 10.77 6.50
CA LYS A 55 -3.14 10.17 6.93
C LYS A 55 -4.38 10.80 6.29
N ASN A 56 -4.37 12.13 6.14
CA ASN A 56 -5.52 12.88 5.64
C ASN A 56 -5.72 12.60 4.15
N ILE A 57 -4.61 12.46 3.41
CA ILE A 57 -4.61 12.15 1.98
C ILE A 57 -5.00 10.68 1.78
N LEU A 58 -4.46 9.79 2.61
CA LEU A 58 -4.71 8.34 2.59
C LEU A 58 -6.13 7.94 3.05
N ASN A 59 -7.01 8.89 3.41
CA ASN A 59 -8.37 8.64 3.91
C ASN A 59 -8.42 7.52 5.00
N LEU A 60 -7.44 7.51 5.92
CA LEU A 60 -7.33 6.47 6.95
C LEU A 60 -8.47 6.62 7.97
N LYS A 61 -9.17 5.51 8.25
CA LYS A 61 -10.22 5.48 9.28
C LYS A 61 -9.61 5.15 10.64
N GLU A 62 -9.88 5.98 11.64
CA GLU A 62 -9.57 5.68 13.05
C GLU A 62 -10.34 4.42 13.47
N LYS A 63 -9.67 3.48 14.15
CA LYS A 63 -10.35 2.35 14.77
C LYS A 63 -11.16 2.91 15.93
N LYS A 64 -12.46 2.60 15.99
CA LYS A 64 -13.25 2.87 17.19
C LYS A 64 -12.69 2.00 18.31
N THR A 65 -11.78 2.53 19.12
CA THR A 65 -11.42 1.96 20.41
C THR A 65 -12.64 2.13 21.33
N GLY A 66 -13.05 1.03 21.95
CA GLY A 66 -14.18 1.02 22.88
C GLY A 66 -13.99 2.03 24.01
N THR A 67 -15.11 2.59 24.46
CA THR A 67 -15.24 3.40 25.68
C THR A 67 -14.50 2.78 26.86
N VAL A 68 -13.46 3.45 27.37
CA VAL A 68 -13.00 3.31 28.76
C VAL A 68 -12.53 4.66 29.29
N ASP A 69 -13.43 5.31 30.02
CA ASP A 69 -13.27 6.13 31.23
C ASP A 69 -12.14 7.18 31.37
N SER A 70 -12.61 8.43 31.49
CA SER A 70 -12.20 9.46 32.45
C SER A 70 -10.79 10.14 32.37
N LYS A 71 -10.83 11.41 31.98
CA LYS A 71 -10.09 12.59 32.49
C LYS A 71 -8.63 12.40 32.99
N LYS A 72 -7.68 12.99 32.26
CA LYS A 72 -6.70 13.99 32.76
C LYS A 72 -5.95 14.65 31.59
N THR A 73 -5.95 15.97 31.57
CA THR A 73 -5.27 16.90 30.63
C THR A 73 -3.75 16.70 30.58
N LYS A 74 -3.14 16.68 29.37
CA LYS A 74 -1.73 17.07 29.05
C LYS A 74 -1.43 16.99 27.52
N PRO A 75 -0.43 17.72 27.00
CA PRO A 75 -0.45 18.39 25.69
C PRO A 75 -0.15 17.45 24.50
N ALA A 76 -0.89 17.67 23.40
CA ALA A 76 -0.76 17.01 22.09
C ALA A 76 -0.51 15.49 22.15
N GLU A 77 -1.59 14.72 22.32
CA GLU A 77 -1.57 13.24 22.21
C GLU A 77 -0.80 12.80 20.96
N LYS A 78 0.34 12.13 21.16
CA LYS A 78 1.13 11.53 20.10
C LYS A 78 0.29 10.44 19.44
N LYS A 79 -0.45 10.80 18.39
CA LYS A 79 -1.25 9.85 17.59
C LYS A 79 -0.34 8.72 17.11
N ASN A 80 -0.65 7.48 17.46
CA ASN A 80 0.15 6.32 17.07
C ASN A 80 -0.45 5.69 15.82
N LEU A 81 0.39 5.11 14.96
CA LEU A 81 -0.09 4.47 13.72
C LEU A 81 -1.02 3.27 14.00
N LYS A 82 -0.93 2.67 15.18
CA LYS A 82 -1.76 1.53 15.62
C LYS A 82 -3.23 1.87 15.78
N ASP A 83 -3.54 3.14 16.02
CA ASP A 83 -4.89 3.66 16.24
C ASP A 83 -5.72 3.69 14.95
N TYR A 84 -5.05 3.56 13.79
CA TYR A 84 -5.66 3.57 12.47
C TYR A 84 -5.84 2.17 11.91
N SER A 85 -6.93 1.99 11.17
CA SER A 85 -7.10 0.82 10.29
C SER A 85 -6.32 1.08 9.00
N LEU A 86 -5.19 0.40 8.86
CA LEU A 86 -4.32 0.52 7.69
C LEU A 86 -4.60 -0.60 6.69
N SER A 87 -4.78 -0.20 5.43
CA SER A 87 -4.88 -1.07 4.27
C SER A 87 -4.24 -0.32 3.11
N LEU A 88 -2.92 -0.42 3.03
CA LEU A 88 -2.07 0.35 2.11
C LEU A 88 -1.13 -0.58 1.34
N LEU A 89 -1.21 -0.49 0.03
CA LEU A 89 -0.22 -1.07 -0.89
C LEU A 89 0.68 0.05 -1.40
N VAL A 90 1.99 -0.10 -1.24
CA VAL A 90 2.99 0.82 -1.79
C VAL A 90 3.72 0.12 -2.93
N VAL A 91 3.86 0.81 -4.06
CA VAL A 91 4.57 0.31 -5.24
C VAL A 91 5.77 1.21 -5.52
N ALA A 92 6.95 0.62 -5.57
CA ALA A 92 8.20 1.31 -5.85
C ALA A 92 9.01 0.56 -6.92
N SER A 93 9.83 1.27 -7.70
CA SER A 93 10.80 0.63 -8.60
C SER A 93 12.16 0.51 -7.92
N GLU A 94 12.60 1.59 -7.27
CA GLU A 94 13.88 1.67 -6.59
C GLU A 94 13.78 1.33 -5.10
N ASN A 95 14.91 0.96 -4.50
CA ASN A 95 15.05 0.72 -3.06
C ASN A 95 14.02 -0.26 -2.44
N VAL A 96 13.35 -1.10 -3.24
CA VAL A 96 12.26 -1.99 -2.82
C VAL A 96 12.66 -2.87 -1.62
N SER A 97 13.90 -3.37 -1.58
CA SER A 97 14.39 -4.19 -0.46
C SER A 97 14.43 -3.40 0.86
N ARG A 98 14.92 -2.16 0.83
CA ARG A 98 14.98 -1.28 2.00
C ARG A 98 13.57 -0.90 2.46
N LEU A 99 12.73 -0.47 1.53
CA LEU A 99 11.34 -0.10 1.81
C LEU A 99 10.56 -1.29 2.35
N SER A 100 10.62 -2.46 1.70
CA SER A 100 9.93 -3.66 2.18
C SER A 100 10.33 -4.05 3.60
N LYS A 101 11.61 -3.91 3.97
CA LYS A 101 12.09 -4.15 5.35
C LYS A 101 11.50 -3.17 6.36
N THR A 102 11.35 -1.88 6.00
CA THR A 102 10.75 -0.88 6.90
C THR A 102 9.23 -1.02 6.99
N GLY A 103 8.57 -1.39 5.90
CA GLY A 103 7.11 -1.56 5.84
C GLY A 103 6.61 -2.84 6.50
N ARG A 104 7.37 -3.94 6.44
CA ARG A 104 6.90 -5.28 6.88
C ARG A 104 6.47 -5.35 8.35
N ASN A 105 7.03 -4.51 9.22
CA ASN A 105 6.67 -4.48 10.64
C ASN A 105 5.40 -3.67 10.94
N ILE A 106 4.82 -2.98 9.94
CA ILE A 106 3.61 -2.19 10.09
C ILE A 106 2.41 -3.02 9.61
N PRO A 107 1.45 -3.33 10.50
CA PRO A 107 0.28 -4.11 10.12
C PRO A 107 -0.55 -3.33 9.09
N GLY A 108 -0.96 -4.02 8.03
CA GLY A 108 -1.81 -3.43 6.99
C GLY A 108 -1.07 -2.62 5.93
N VAL A 109 0.27 -2.58 5.97
CA VAL A 109 1.10 -1.98 4.91
C VAL A 109 1.85 -3.09 4.18
N LYS A 110 1.74 -3.12 2.86
CA LYS A 110 2.54 -3.99 2.00
C LYS A 110 3.27 -3.15 0.98
N ILE A 111 4.54 -3.46 0.77
CA ILE A 111 5.38 -2.79 -0.21
C ILE A 111 5.82 -3.82 -1.24
N ILE A 112 5.58 -3.53 -2.50
CA ILE A 112 5.91 -4.39 -3.63
C ILE A 112 6.72 -3.63 -4.68
N GLY A 113 7.39 -4.38 -5.54
CA GLY A 113 8.07 -3.81 -6.70
C GLY A 113 7.07 -3.54 -7.83
N ALA A 114 7.36 -2.53 -8.66
CA ALA A 114 6.58 -2.23 -9.87
C ALA A 114 6.39 -3.47 -10.78
N ASN A 115 7.41 -4.33 -10.88
CA ASN A 115 7.39 -5.57 -11.66
C ASN A 115 6.49 -6.67 -11.08
N SER A 116 6.16 -6.63 -9.79
CA SER A 116 5.44 -7.71 -9.09
C SER A 116 4.00 -7.33 -8.73
N LEU A 117 3.46 -6.30 -9.38
CA LEU A 117 2.07 -5.89 -9.25
C LEU A 117 1.10 -7.03 -9.57
N ASN A 118 0.13 -7.27 -8.69
CA ASN A 118 -0.83 -8.34 -8.85
C ASN A 118 -2.24 -7.92 -8.46
N VAL A 119 -3.23 -8.60 -9.04
CA VAL A 119 -4.65 -8.31 -8.87
C VAL A 119 -5.11 -8.57 -7.43
N VAL A 120 -4.58 -9.63 -6.79
CA VAL A 120 -5.00 -10.04 -5.45
C VAL A 120 -4.67 -8.96 -4.42
N ASP A 121 -3.46 -8.42 -4.47
CA ASP A 121 -3.04 -7.32 -3.61
C ASP A 121 -3.80 -6.04 -3.94
N LEU A 122 -4.03 -5.73 -5.22
CA LEU A 122 -4.83 -4.57 -5.61
C LEU A 122 -6.26 -4.64 -5.04
N LEU A 123 -6.87 -5.81 -4.98
CA LEU A 123 -8.21 -5.99 -4.41
C LEU A 123 -8.19 -6.02 -2.88
N HIS A 124 -7.16 -6.63 -2.27
CA HIS A 124 -7.06 -6.77 -0.83
C HIS A 124 -6.77 -5.44 -0.12
N TYR A 125 -5.90 -4.61 -0.71
CA TYR A 125 -5.54 -3.32 -0.14
C TYR A 125 -6.43 -2.22 -0.70
N LYS A 126 -7.07 -1.45 0.19
CA LYS A 126 -7.97 -0.37 -0.23
C LYS A 126 -7.19 0.76 -0.91
N ASN A 127 -6.16 1.27 -0.25
CA ASN A 127 -5.36 2.39 -0.74
C ASN A 127 -4.13 1.90 -1.49
N LEU A 128 -3.83 2.55 -2.61
CA LEU A 128 -2.65 2.30 -3.42
C LEU A 128 -1.81 3.57 -3.49
N LEU A 129 -0.57 3.49 -3.04
CA LEU A 129 0.43 4.54 -3.15
C LEU A 129 1.49 4.07 -4.15
N MET A 130 1.64 4.78 -5.26
CA MET A 130 2.67 4.50 -6.26
C MET A 130 3.72 5.60 -6.22
N LEU A 131 4.98 5.22 -6.35
CA LEU A 131 6.02 6.21 -6.59
C LEU A 131 6.07 6.57 -8.08
N GLU A 132 6.49 7.79 -8.41
CA GLU A 132 6.65 8.23 -9.80
C GLU A 132 7.60 7.32 -10.58
N ASP A 133 8.66 6.86 -9.93
CA ASP A 133 9.66 5.91 -10.48
C ASP A 133 9.06 4.58 -10.96
N SER A 134 7.88 4.22 -10.45
CA SER A 134 7.23 2.94 -10.71
C SER A 134 6.41 2.93 -12.01
N LEU A 135 5.96 4.11 -12.47
CA LEU A 135 5.19 4.27 -13.70
C LEU A 135 5.91 3.72 -14.94
N PRO A 136 7.16 4.12 -15.28
CA PRO A 136 7.81 3.66 -16.50
C PRO A 136 8.00 2.13 -16.51
N VAL A 137 8.19 1.54 -15.34
CA VAL A 137 8.35 0.09 -15.18
C VAL A 137 7.03 -0.64 -15.37
N ILE A 138 5.93 -0.10 -14.82
CA ILE A 138 4.58 -0.64 -15.00
C ILE A 138 4.18 -0.57 -16.48
N GLU A 139 4.45 0.55 -17.14
CA GLU A 139 4.13 0.72 -18.57
C GLU A 139 4.87 -0.33 -19.41
N LYS A 140 6.18 -0.44 -19.22
CA LYS A 140 7.00 -1.43 -19.94
C LYS A 140 6.55 -2.86 -19.67
N THR A 141 6.16 -3.19 -18.44
CA THR A 141 5.82 -4.56 -18.05
C THR A 141 4.41 -4.96 -18.49
N TYR A 142 3.42 -4.06 -18.35
CA TYR A 142 2.01 -4.42 -18.51
C TYR A 142 1.36 -3.86 -19.76
N LEU A 143 1.80 -2.73 -20.33
CA LEU A 143 1.19 -2.19 -21.56
C LEU A 143 1.74 -2.86 -22.81
N THR A 144 3.02 -3.24 -22.83
CA THR A 144 3.65 -3.87 -23.99
C THR A 144 2.85 -5.09 -24.46
N ASN A 145 2.39 -5.05 -25.71
CA ASN A 145 1.70 -6.15 -26.38
C ASN A 145 2.75 -7.12 -26.94
N LYS A 146 3.25 -8.02 -26.09
CA LYS A 146 3.93 -9.24 -26.52
C LYS A 146 2.98 -10.43 -26.40
#